data_AF-A0A4Q5WWC6-F1
#
_entry.id   AF-A0A4Q5WWC6-F1
#
_cell.length_a   1.000
_cell.length_b   1.000
_cell.length_c   1.000
_cell.angle_alpha   90.00
_cell.angle_beta   90.00
_cell.angle_gamma   90.00
#
_symmetry.space_group_name_H-M   'P 1'
#
loop_
_entity.id
_entity.type
_entity.pdbx_description
1 polymer ?
#
loop_
_entity_poly.entity_id
_entity_poly.type
_entity_poly.pdbx_seq_one_letter_code
_entity_poly.pdbx_strand_id
1 'polypeptide(L)'
;MTQASANFINIGERTNITGSAAFKKLIVENNFPAAVEVARQQVQNGAQIIDVNMDEGLIDSKAAMRTFLRLIAAEPDIAKVPIMIDSSKWEVIEEGLKNVQGKAIVNSISMKEGEAKFLEQARACLSYGAAVVVMAFDEQGQADTAARKYEICKRAYELLVANDFPPEDIIFDPNVFAVATGIEEHNNYALDFFEGVKLIKQNLPYART
;
A
#
# COMPACT_ATOMS: atom_id res chain seq x y z
N MET A 1 -7.62 -24.64 18.21
CA MET A 1 -8.07 -23.31 18.67
C MET A 1 -8.36 -22.50 17.41
N THR A 2 -9.60 -22.11 17.19
CA THR A 2 -9.97 -21.18 16.11
C THR A 2 -9.30 -19.84 16.43
N GLN A 3 -8.16 -19.55 15.81
CA GLN A 3 -7.61 -18.21 15.82
C GLN A 3 -8.71 -17.29 15.29
N ALA A 4 -9.18 -16.36 16.13
CA ALA A 4 -10.00 -15.27 15.67
C ALA A 4 -9.19 -14.55 14.60
N SER A 5 -9.56 -14.70 13.32
CA SER A 5 -9.01 -13.87 12.27
C SER A 5 -9.34 -12.43 12.65
N ALA A 6 -8.33 -11.57 12.78
CA ALA A 6 -8.58 -10.16 13.02
C ALA A 6 -9.48 -9.61 11.88
N ASN A 7 -10.64 -9.06 12.24
CA ASN A 7 -11.60 -8.53 11.28
C ASN A 7 -11.14 -7.19 10.65
N PHE A 8 -10.15 -6.53 11.27
CA PHE A 8 -9.53 -5.30 10.79
C PHE A 8 -8.03 -5.35 11.08
N ILE A 9 -7.23 -4.87 10.14
CA ILE A 9 -5.77 -4.87 10.21
C ILE A 9 -5.28 -3.43 10.23
N ASN A 10 -4.61 -3.02 11.31
CA ASN A 10 -4.02 -1.69 11.40
C ASN A 10 -2.67 -1.66 10.67
N ILE A 11 -2.55 -0.78 9.68
CA ILE A 11 -1.29 -0.49 8.97
C ILE A 11 -0.70 0.80 9.56
N GLY A 12 0.53 0.74 10.06
CA GLY A 12 1.21 1.91 10.61
C GLY A 12 1.70 2.86 9.51
N GLU A 13 1.15 4.07 9.46
CA GLU A 13 1.39 5.09 8.42
C GLU A 13 2.57 6.06 8.71
N ARG A 14 3.14 6.06 9.92
CA ARG A 14 4.04 7.15 10.38
C ARG A 14 5.45 7.07 9.83
N THR A 15 5.82 5.95 9.23
CA THR A 15 7.09 5.67 8.53
C THR A 15 7.05 6.14 7.08
N ASN A 16 6.47 7.33 6.87
CA ASN A 16 6.19 7.90 5.57
C ASN A 16 6.73 9.34 5.50
N ILE A 17 7.67 9.60 4.57
CA ILE A 17 8.28 10.93 4.42
C ILE A 17 7.25 11.99 4.01
N THR A 18 6.27 11.63 3.18
CA THR A 18 5.23 12.56 2.71
C THR A 18 4.17 12.85 3.78
N GLY A 19 3.83 11.85 4.59
CA GLY A 19 2.78 11.95 5.62
C GLY A 19 3.26 12.38 7.01
N SER A 20 4.55 12.28 7.32
CA SER A 20 5.10 12.54 8.66
C SER A 20 6.32 13.47 8.62
N ALA A 21 6.11 14.74 8.98
CA ALA A 21 7.17 15.74 9.05
C ALA A 21 8.31 15.32 10.02
N ALA A 22 7.96 14.62 11.10
CA ALA A 22 8.94 14.09 12.04
C ALA A 22 9.80 13.00 11.39
N PHE A 23 9.19 12.04 10.69
CA PHE A 23 9.92 10.96 10.02
C PHE A 23 10.78 11.50 8.87
N LYS A 24 10.23 12.41 8.07
CA LYS A 24 10.95 13.14 7.02
C LYS A 24 12.24 13.75 7.54
N LYS A 25 12.18 14.49 8.65
CA LYS A 25 13.36 15.10 9.27
C LYS A 25 14.43 14.06 9.59
N LEU A 26 14.03 12.94 10.21
CA LEU A 26 14.96 11.87 10.59
C LEU A 26 15.67 11.25 9.38
N ILE A 27 14.94 10.99 8.29
CA ILE A 27 15.52 10.40 7.08
C ILE A 27 16.46 11.40 6.36
N VAL A 28 16.03 12.67 6.21
CA VAL A 28 16.86 13.72 5.58
C VAL A 28 18.15 13.97 6.36
N GLU A 29 18.10 13.90 7.69
CA GLU A 29 19.26 14.04 8.57
C GLU A 29 20.09 12.74 8.70
N ASN A 30 19.72 11.66 7.99
CA ASN A 30 20.30 10.31 8.11
C ASN A 30 20.27 9.72 9.52
N ASN A 31 19.34 10.17 10.37
CA ASN A 31 19.12 9.65 11.72
C ASN A 31 18.23 8.39 11.69
N PHE A 32 18.73 7.35 11.03
CA PHE A 32 18.05 6.06 10.93
C PHE A 32 17.77 5.37 12.27
N PRO A 33 18.64 5.45 13.31
CA PRO A 33 18.32 4.86 14.62
C PRO A 33 17.03 5.42 15.22
N ALA A 34 16.80 6.74 15.13
CA ALA A 34 15.56 7.35 15.59
C ALA A 34 14.38 7.01 14.66
N ALA A 35 14.61 6.86 13.34
CA ALA A 35 13.57 6.44 12.41
C ALA A 35 13.07 5.02 12.70
N VAL A 36 13.95 4.11 13.09
CA VAL A 36 13.61 2.73 13.51
C VAL A 36 12.70 2.74 14.75
N GLU A 37 12.92 3.68 15.68
CA GLU A 37 12.05 3.85 16.85
C GLU A 37 10.61 4.23 16.46
N VAL A 38 10.42 5.02 15.40
CA VAL A 38 9.07 5.32 14.89
C VAL A 38 8.34 4.05 14.45
N ALA A 39 9.02 3.15 13.73
CA ALA A 39 8.46 1.85 13.36
C ALA A 39 8.15 0.99 14.59
N ARG A 40 9.08 0.90 15.54
CA ARG A 40 8.92 0.13 16.78
C ARG A 40 7.70 0.59 17.59
N GLN A 41 7.51 1.90 17.74
CA GLN A 41 6.38 2.47 18.46
C GLN A 41 5.04 2.14 17.81
N GLN A 42 4.97 2.12 16.48
CA GLN A 42 3.74 1.72 15.77
C GLN A 42 3.37 0.27 16.07
N VAL A 43 4.35 -0.66 16.02
CA VAL A 43 4.10 -2.07 16.36
C VAL A 43 3.68 -2.22 17.83
N GLN A 44 4.34 -1.52 18.75
CA GLN A 44 3.97 -1.53 20.18
C GLN A 44 2.56 -0.97 20.43
N ASN A 45 2.11 -0.03 19.59
CA ASN A 45 0.76 0.55 19.64
C ASN A 45 -0.28 -0.25 18.83
N GLY A 46 0.05 -1.46 18.36
CA GLY A 46 -0.89 -2.39 17.75
C GLY A 46 -0.94 -2.38 16.22
N ALA A 47 -0.01 -1.71 15.54
CA ALA A 47 0.15 -1.88 14.10
C ALA A 47 0.55 -3.33 13.78
N GLN A 48 -0.17 -3.94 12.85
CA GLN A 48 0.01 -5.32 12.42
C GLN A 48 0.79 -5.40 11.10
N ILE A 49 0.94 -4.29 10.40
CA ILE A 49 1.74 -4.07 9.20
C ILE A 49 2.39 -2.70 9.34
N ILE A 50 3.60 -2.51 8.82
CA ILE A 50 4.25 -1.19 8.75
C ILE A 50 4.35 -0.76 7.29
N ASP A 51 3.78 0.40 6.98
CA ASP A 51 3.92 1.07 5.69
C ASP A 51 5.21 1.90 5.66
N VAL A 52 6.02 1.76 4.62
CA VAL A 52 7.31 2.43 4.49
C VAL A 52 7.33 3.22 3.20
N ASN A 53 7.33 4.55 3.30
CA ASN A 53 7.42 5.45 2.15
C ASN A 53 8.66 6.34 2.26
N MET A 54 9.50 6.28 1.22
CA MET A 54 10.77 7.02 1.11
C MET A 54 10.79 7.98 -0.09
N ASP A 55 9.62 8.31 -0.65
CA ASP A 55 9.50 9.20 -1.80
C ASP A 55 9.74 10.65 -1.38
N GLU A 56 10.86 11.21 -1.84
CA GLU A 56 11.22 12.60 -1.63
C GLU A 56 12.21 13.02 -2.73
N GLY A 57 12.03 14.21 -3.29
CA GLY A 57 12.81 14.69 -4.42
C GLY A 57 14.27 15.04 -4.07
N LEU A 58 14.56 15.23 -2.78
CA LEU A 58 15.86 15.67 -2.28
C LEU A 58 16.77 14.52 -1.80
N ILE A 59 16.33 13.27 -1.83
CA ILE A 59 17.11 12.12 -1.36
C ILE A 59 17.15 11.00 -2.41
N ASP A 60 18.09 10.07 -2.25
CA ASP A 60 18.06 8.80 -2.96
C ASP A 60 17.04 7.85 -2.29
N SER A 61 15.80 7.88 -2.77
CA SER A 61 14.70 7.05 -2.27
C SER A 61 15.02 5.55 -2.28
N LYS A 62 15.76 5.06 -3.28
CA LYS A 62 16.15 3.65 -3.35
C LYS A 62 17.12 3.29 -2.24
N ALA A 63 18.16 4.11 -2.04
CA ALA A 63 19.13 3.89 -0.98
C ALA A 63 18.49 4.02 0.41
N ALA A 64 17.59 4.99 0.61
CA ALA A 64 16.84 5.16 1.85
C ALA A 64 15.95 3.95 2.16
N MET A 65 15.17 3.48 1.17
CA MET A 65 14.34 2.27 1.27
C MET A 65 15.17 1.05 1.66
N ARG A 66 16.24 0.76 0.91
CA ARG A 66 17.15 -0.36 1.21
C ARG A 66 17.72 -0.28 2.63
N THR A 67 18.20 0.91 3.02
CA THR A 67 18.84 1.10 4.33
C THR A 67 17.85 0.89 5.45
N PHE A 68 16.69 1.54 5.37
CA PHE A 68 15.67 1.45 6.41
C PHE A 68 15.12 0.04 6.58
N LEU A 69 14.79 -0.64 5.46
CA LEU A 69 14.28 -2.02 5.49
C LEU A 69 15.26 -3.00 6.14
N ARG A 70 16.56 -2.87 5.84
CA ARG A 70 17.60 -3.71 6.47
C ARG A 70 17.73 -3.47 7.97
N LEU A 71 17.57 -2.22 8.41
CA LEU A 71 17.65 -1.88 9.82
C LEU A 71 16.44 -2.42 10.59
N ILE A 72 15.22 -2.24 10.09
CA ILE A 72 14.03 -2.77 10.78
C ILE A 72 13.98 -4.30 10.75
N ALA A 73 14.57 -4.95 9.74
CA ALA A 73 14.70 -6.41 9.70
C ALA A 73 15.65 -6.96 10.79
N ALA A 74 16.59 -6.14 11.28
CA ALA A 74 17.48 -6.51 12.38
C ALA A 74 16.82 -6.34 13.76
N GLU A 75 15.62 -5.76 13.83
CA GLU A 75 14.88 -5.49 15.06
C GLU A 75 13.79 -6.56 15.28
N PRO A 76 13.94 -7.48 16.25
CA PRO A 76 13.01 -8.59 16.43
C PRO A 76 11.55 -8.17 16.64
N ASP A 77 11.35 -7.02 17.28
CA ASP A 77 10.01 -6.47 17.51
C ASP A 77 9.33 -6.00 16.23
N ILE A 78 10.08 -5.56 15.23
CA ILE A 78 9.54 -5.06 13.97
C ILE A 78 9.48 -6.20 12.95
N ALA A 79 10.50 -7.06 12.90
CA ALA A 79 10.60 -8.18 11.96
C ALA A 79 9.45 -9.21 12.07
N LYS A 80 8.64 -9.15 13.14
CA LYS A 80 7.47 -10.02 13.33
C LYS A 80 6.23 -9.59 12.56
N VAL A 81 6.18 -8.38 11.99
CA VAL A 81 5.05 -7.88 11.21
C VAL A 81 5.44 -7.70 9.73
N PRO A 82 4.50 -7.92 8.78
CA PRO A 82 4.76 -7.66 7.37
C PRO A 82 5.06 -6.18 7.09
N ILE A 83 5.79 -5.94 6.00
CA ILE A 83 6.10 -4.60 5.51
C ILE A 83 5.29 -4.31 4.24
N MET A 84 4.65 -3.15 4.23
CA MET A 84 4.07 -2.54 3.05
C MET A 84 5.08 -1.54 2.46
N ILE A 85 5.50 -1.78 1.22
CA ILE A 85 6.49 -0.97 0.51
C ILE A 85 5.70 0.08 -0.28
N ASP A 86 5.77 1.33 0.16
CA ASP A 86 5.03 2.45 -0.43
C ASP A 86 5.94 3.34 -1.28
N SER A 87 5.64 3.41 -2.58
CA SER A 87 6.27 4.37 -3.49
C SER A 87 5.47 4.53 -4.79
N SER A 88 5.52 5.73 -5.34
CA SER A 88 5.05 6.03 -6.69
C SER A 88 6.02 5.57 -7.80
N LYS A 89 7.22 5.13 -7.44
CA LYS A 89 8.31 4.76 -8.36
C LYS A 89 8.57 3.26 -8.30
N TRP A 90 8.36 2.57 -9.42
CA TRP A 90 8.53 1.12 -9.50
C TRP A 90 9.92 0.66 -9.09
N GLU A 91 10.97 1.39 -9.45
CA GLU A 91 12.35 1.05 -9.10
C GLU A 91 12.65 1.13 -7.59
N VAL A 92 11.86 1.88 -6.82
CA VAL A 92 11.94 1.95 -5.35
C VAL A 92 11.17 0.78 -4.75
N ILE A 93 9.98 0.45 -5.28
CA ILE A 93 9.22 -0.75 -4.91
C ILE A 93 10.09 -2.00 -5.09
N GLU A 94 10.70 -2.16 -6.27
CA GLU A 94 11.52 -3.33 -6.58
C GLU A 94 12.77 -3.43 -5.71
N GLU A 95 13.38 -2.29 -5.34
CA GLU A 95 14.46 -2.27 -4.36
C GLU A 95 13.95 -2.71 -2.98
N GLY A 96 12.75 -2.29 -2.58
CA GLY A 96 12.11 -2.75 -1.36
C GLY A 96 11.89 -4.25 -1.34
N LEU A 97 11.33 -4.81 -2.42
CA LEU A 97 11.06 -6.25 -2.56
C LEU A 97 12.33 -7.10 -2.42
N LYS A 98 13.47 -6.60 -2.92
CA LYS A 98 14.79 -7.25 -2.76
C LYS A 98 15.33 -7.25 -1.33
N ASN A 99 14.79 -6.41 -0.44
CA ASN A 99 15.32 -6.18 0.91
C ASN A 99 14.32 -6.51 2.03
N VAL A 100 13.10 -6.96 1.72
CA VAL A 100 12.16 -7.50 2.72
C VAL A 100 12.37 -9.00 2.87
N GLN A 101 12.37 -9.49 4.12
CA GLN A 101 12.30 -10.92 4.41
C GLN A 101 10.84 -11.32 4.66
N GLY A 102 10.42 -12.44 4.07
CA GLY A 102 9.03 -12.89 4.13
C GLY A 102 8.13 -12.21 3.09
N LYS A 103 6.82 -12.30 3.29
CA LYS A 103 5.83 -11.78 2.34
C LYS A 103 5.62 -10.28 2.53
N ALA A 104 6.06 -9.50 1.54
CA ALA A 104 5.81 -8.06 1.49
C ALA A 104 4.43 -7.74 0.88
N ILE A 105 4.00 -6.50 1.06
CA ILE A 105 2.85 -5.91 0.36
C ILE A 105 3.35 -4.73 -0.47
N VAL A 106 3.02 -4.68 -1.75
CA VAL A 106 3.35 -3.55 -2.61
C VAL A 106 2.24 -2.50 -2.53
N ASN A 107 2.59 -1.26 -2.20
CA ASN A 107 1.73 -0.10 -2.24
C ASN A 107 2.30 0.93 -3.24
N SER A 108 1.84 0.97 -4.47
CA SER A 108 0.75 0.21 -5.06
C SER A 108 0.99 0.04 -6.57
N ILE A 109 0.14 -0.73 -7.23
CA ILE A 109 0.04 -0.73 -8.70
C ILE A 109 -1.33 -0.20 -9.13
N SER A 110 -1.44 0.24 -10.38
CA SER A 110 -2.70 0.73 -10.94
C SER A 110 -2.70 0.64 -12.47
N MET A 111 -3.83 0.91 -13.11
CA MET A 111 -3.94 0.95 -14.57
C MET A 111 -3.69 2.37 -15.14
N LYS A 112 -3.15 3.30 -14.33
CA LYS A 112 -2.84 4.68 -14.76
C LYS A 112 -2.00 4.75 -16.02
N GLU A 113 -0.99 3.89 -16.14
CA GLU A 113 -0.09 3.80 -17.30
C GLU A 113 -0.53 2.73 -18.31
N GLY A 114 -1.78 2.26 -18.19
CA GLY A 114 -2.37 1.23 -19.02
C GLY A 114 -2.15 -0.19 -18.50
N GLU A 115 -2.97 -1.10 -19.05
CA GLU A 115 -3.04 -2.51 -18.69
C GLU A 115 -1.71 -3.26 -18.84
N ALA A 116 -0.94 -2.97 -19.90
CA ALA A 116 0.32 -3.67 -20.15
C ALA A 116 1.33 -3.44 -19.01
N LYS A 117 1.42 -2.20 -18.51
CA LYS A 117 2.32 -1.84 -17.40
C LYS A 117 1.82 -2.42 -16.08
N PHE A 118 0.51 -2.35 -15.84
CA PHE A 118 -0.13 -2.98 -14.68
C PHE A 118 0.18 -4.48 -14.59
N LEU A 119 0.02 -5.23 -15.68
CA LEU A 119 0.31 -6.67 -15.71
C LEU A 119 1.80 -7.00 -15.62
N GLU A 120 2.69 -6.14 -16.16
CA GLU A 120 4.14 -6.26 -15.97
C GLU A 120 4.51 -6.18 -14.48
N GLN A 121 4.00 -5.17 -13.79
CA GLN A 121 4.24 -4.95 -12.37
C GLN A 121 3.60 -6.06 -11.52
N ALA A 122 2.39 -6.50 -11.85
CA ALA A 122 1.73 -7.61 -11.17
C ALA A 122 2.53 -8.92 -11.28
N ARG A 123 3.03 -9.27 -12.47
CA ARG A 123 3.90 -10.44 -12.66
C ARG A 123 5.19 -10.35 -11.84
N ALA A 124 5.76 -9.16 -11.73
CA ALA A 124 6.92 -8.95 -10.88
C ALA A 124 6.56 -9.10 -9.39
N CYS A 125 5.44 -8.54 -8.91
CA CYS A 125 4.98 -8.77 -7.53
C CYS A 125 4.81 -10.27 -7.23
N LEU A 126 4.21 -11.01 -8.18
CA LEU A 126 4.01 -12.45 -8.07
C LEU A 126 5.34 -13.22 -8.01
N SER A 127 6.36 -12.83 -8.78
CA SER A 127 7.67 -13.49 -8.77
C SER A 127 8.43 -13.29 -7.45
N TYR A 128 8.19 -12.18 -6.74
CA TYR A 128 8.66 -11.96 -5.37
C TYR A 128 7.73 -12.58 -4.30
N GLY A 129 6.58 -13.13 -4.69
CA GLY A 129 5.57 -13.67 -3.77
C GLY A 129 4.86 -12.62 -2.91
N ALA A 130 4.81 -11.37 -3.37
CA ALA A 130 4.21 -10.25 -2.65
C ALA A 130 2.70 -10.14 -2.88
N ALA A 131 1.98 -9.70 -1.86
CA ALA A 131 0.62 -9.18 -2.03
C ALA A 131 0.66 -7.76 -2.59
N VAL A 132 -0.48 -7.26 -3.08
CA VAL A 132 -0.51 -5.97 -3.77
C VAL A 132 -1.73 -5.13 -3.42
N VAL A 133 -1.49 -3.86 -3.14
CA VAL A 133 -2.50 -2.81 -3.15
C VAL A 133 -2.73 -2.38 -4.60
N VAL A 134 -3.99 -2.42 -5.04
CA VAL A 134 -4.42 -1.96 -6.35
C VAL A 134 -5.27 -0.71 -6.17
N MET A 135 -4.74 0.43 -6.60
CA MET A 135 -5.47 1.70 -6.55
C MET A 135 -6.60 1.71 -7.57
N ALA A 136 -7.75 2.30 -7.20
CA ALA A 136 -8.81 2.63 -8.15
C ALA A 136 -8.41 3.84 -9.01
N PHE A 137 -7.40 3.65 -9.87
CA PHE A 137 -6.86 4.63 -10.81
C PHE A 137 -6.58 3.89 -12.14
N ASP A 138 -7.18 4.35 -13.22
CA ASP A 138 -6.92 3.83 -14.56
C ASP A 138 -6.53 4.93 -15.57
N GLU A 139 -6.54 4.61 -16.86
CA GLU A 139 -6.15 5.52 -17.95
C GLU A 139 -7.01 6.80 -18.00
N GLN A 140 -8.20 6.80 -17.38
CA GLN A 140 -9.11 7.95 -17.34
C GLN A 140 -8.98 8.78 -16.05
N GLY A 141 -8.15 8.35 -15.09
CA GLY A 141 -7.92 9.07 -13.84
C GLY A 141 -8.33 8.30 -12.58
N GLN A 142 -8.42 9.04 -11.47
CA GLN A 142 -8.81 8.48 -10.18
C GLN A 142 -10.31 8.27 -10.08
N ALA A 143 -10.71 7.18 -9.42
CA ALA A 143 -12.11 6.88 -9.15
C ALA A 143 -12.64 7.68 -7.95
N ASP A 144 -13.54 8.62 -8.21
CA ASP A 144 -14.19 9.49 -7.22
C ASP A 144 -15.57 8.98 -6.78
N THR A 145 -16.34 8.38 -7.67
CA THR A 145 -17.68 7.82 -7.39
C THR A 145 -17.67 6.33 -7.05
N ALA A 146 -18.65 5.84 -6.30
CA ALA A 146 -18.79 4.41 -5.96
C ALA A 146 -18.80 3.50 -7.19
N ALA A 147 -19.53 3.89 -8.24
CA ALA A 147 -19.62 3.13 -9.48
C ALA A 147 -18.25 3.03 -10.17
N ARG A 148 -17.52 4.15 -10.24
CA ARG A 148 -16.19 4.19 -10.86
C ARG A 148 -15.16 3.38 -10.06
N LYS A 149 -15.22 3.45 -8.73
CA LYS A 149 -14.36 2.67 -7.83
C LYS A 149 -14.56 1.18 -8.08
N TYR A 150 -15.81 0.71 -8.11
CA TYR A 150 -16.13 -0.69 -8.38
C TYR A 150 -15.74 -1.13 -9.80
N GLU A 151 -16.01 -0.31 -10.82
CA GLU A 151 -15.67 -0.61 -12.20
C GLU A 151 -14.17 -0.90 -12.38
N ILE A 152 -13.32 -0.01 -11.87
CA ILE A 152 -11.87 -0.15 -11.97
C ILE A 152 -11.38 -1.36 -11.17
N CYS A 153 -11.84 -1.54 -9.93
CA CYS A 153 -11.46 -2.70 -9.12
C CYS A 153 -11.90 -4.02 -9.76
N LYS A 154 -13.10 -4.09 -10.34
CA LYS A 154 -13.59 -5.29 -11.04
C LYS A 154 -12.74 -5.62 -12.26
N ARG A 155 -12.42 -4.62 -13.10
CA ARG A 155 -11.53 -4.80 -14.26
C ARG A 155 -10.15 -5.30 -13.82
N ALA A 156 -9.57 -4.67 -12.80
CA ALA A 156 -8.27 -5.08 -12.26
C ALA A 156 -8.30 -6.50 -11.69
N TYR A 157 -9.36 -6.87 -10.96
CA TYR A 157 -9.55 -8.24 -10.45
C TYR A 157 -9.57 -9.27 -11.56
N GLU A 158 -10.39 -9.05 -12.59
CA GLU A 158 -10.53 -9.96 -13.74
C GLU A 158 -9.19 -10.15 -14.47
N LEU A 159 -8.46 -9.06 -14.68
CA LEU A 159 -7.12 -9.09 -15.29
C LEU A 159 -6.12 -9.87 -14.44
N LEU A 160 -6.06 -9.61 -13.13
CA LEU A 160 -5.12 -10.26 -12.23
C LEU A 160 -5.41 -11.76 -12.08
N VAL A 161 -6.66 -12.14 -11.85
CA VAL A 161 -7.07 -13.54 -11.67
C VAL A 161 -6.90 -14.33 -12.97
N ALA A 162 -7.18 -13.73 -14.13
CA ALA A 162 -6.92 -14.37 -15.43
C ALA A 162 -5.42 -14.58 -15.72
N ASN A 163 -4.54 -13.90 -14.97
CA ASN A 163 -3.08 -14.02 -15.05
C ASN A 163 -2.50 -14.68 -13.78
N ASP A 164 -3.26 -15.59 -13.15
CA ASP A 164 -2.84 -16.44 -12.03
C ASP A 164 -2.42 -15.69 -10.75
N PHE A 165 -2.79 -14.41 -10.60
CA PHE A 165 -2.56 -13.70 -9.36
C PHE A 165 -3.56 -14.16 -8.29
N PRO A 166 -3.12 -14.59 -7.09
CA PRO A 166 -4.04 -15.10 -6.06
C PRO A 166 -4.99 -13.99 -5.57
N PRO A 167 -6.31 -14.20 -5.61
CA PRO A 167 -7.27 -13.16 -5.23
C PRO A 167 -7.20 -12.77 -3.75
N GLU A 168 -6.76 -13.67 -2.86
CA GLU A 168 -6.51 -13.39 -1.45
C GLU A 168 -5.33 -12.42 -1.19
N ASP A 169 -4.47 -12.22 -2.19
CA ASP A 169 -3.31 -11.32 -2.17
C ASP A 169 -3.59 -9.96 -2.82
N ILE A 170 -4.82 -9.75 -3.28
CA ILE A 170 -5.27 -8.47 -3.86
C ILE A 170 -5.94 -7.65 -2.75
N ILE A 171 -5.43 -6.45 -2.52
CA ILE A 171 -5.99 -5.45 -1.62
C ILE A 171 -6.44 -4.27 -2.50
N PHE A 172 -7.73 -4.00 -2.61
CA PHE A 172 -8.21 -2.83 -3.34
C PHE A 172 -8.21 -1.59 -2.46
N ASP A 173 -7.59 -0.52 -2.95
CA ASP A 173 -7.75 0.82 -2.39
C ASP A 173 -8.70 1.61 -3.31
N PRO A 174 -9.98 1.79 -2.91
CA PRO A 174 -10.94 2.55 -3.69
C PRO A 174 -10.81 4.07 -3.46
N ASN A 175 -9.66 4.59 -3.02
CA ASN A 175 -9.32 5.98 -2.74
C ASN A 175 -10.16 6.62 -1.63
N VAL A 176 -9.55 6.84 -0.47
CA VAL A 176 -10.08 7.74 0.56
C VAL A 176 -9.71 9.18 0.22
N PHE A 177 -10.71 10.01 -0.08
CA PHE A 177 -10.50 11.43 -0.35
C PHE A 177 -10.93 12.33 0.82
N ALA A 178 -10.31 13.51 0.89
CA ALA A 178 -10.70 14.53 1.84
C ALA A 178 -12.13 15.04 1.58
N VAL A 179 -12.92 15.11 2.65
CA VAL A 179 -14.25 15.76 2.67
C VAL A 179 -14.15 17.12 3.37
N ALA A 180 -15.24 17.89 3.37
CA ALA A 180 -15.30 19.22 3.99
C ALA A 180 -14.23 20.19 3.45
N THR A 181 -13.91 20.08 2.16
CA THR A 181 -12.91 20.92 1.47
C THR A 181 -13.45 22.30 1.08
N GLY A 182 -14.76 22.53 1.21
CA GLY A 182 -15.46 23.70 0.69
C GLY A 182 -15.90 23.58 -0.77
N ILE A 183 -15.70 22.41 -1.39
CA ILE A 183 -16.12 22.09 -2.77
C ILE A 183 -17.31 21.11 -2.68
N GLU A 184 -18.44 21.44 -3.30
CA GLU A 184 -19.70 20.68 -3.15
C GLU A 184 -19.58 19.25 -3.71
N GLU A 185 -18.86 19.09 -4.81
CA GLU A 185 -18.58 17.82 -5.46
C GLU A 185 -17.86 16.83 -4.53
N HIS A 186 -17.16 17.31 -3.49
CA HIS A 186 -16.39 16.48 -2.57
C HIS A 186 -17.22 15.95 -1.39
N ASN A 187 -18.46 16.43 -1.23
CA ASN A 187 -19.31 16.08 -0.08
C ASN A 187 -19.62 14.57 0.00
N ASN A 188 -19.67 13.90 -1.15
CA ASN A 188 -20.08 12.50 -1.23
C ASN A 188 -18.91 11.51 -1.15
N TYR A 189 -17.65 11.96 -1.17
CA TYR A 189 -16.49 11.06 -1.30
C TYR A 189 -16.41 9.95 -0.24
N ALA A 190 -16.76 10.25 1.02
CA ALA A 190 -16.77 9.23 2.07
C ALA A 190 -17.87 8.17 1.85
N LEU A 191 -19.07 8.60 1.42
CA LEU A 191 -20.16 7.68 1.10
C LEU A 191 -19.82 6.84 -0.14
N ASP A 192 -19.22 7.47 -1.15
CA ASP A 192 -18.75 6.78 -2.35
C ASP A 192 -17.69 5.72 -2.04
N PHE A 193 -16.78 5.99 -1.09
CA PHE A 193 -15.82 5.00 -0.60
C PHE A 193 -16.54 3.79 0.03
N PHE A 194 -17.47 4.02 0.97
CA PHE A 194 -18.16 2.92 1.65
C PHE A 194 -19.04 2.08 0.72
N GLU A 195 -19.79 2.71 -0.19
CA GLU A 195 -20.58 1.96 -1.18
C GLU A 195 -19.67 1.24 -2.20
N GLY A 196 -18.54 1.83 -2.59
CA GLY A 196 -17.52 1.16 -3.39
C GLY A 196 -16.95 -0.09 -2.71
N VAL A 197 -16.55 0.02 -1.43
CA VAL A 197 -16.06 -1.11 -0.63
C VAL A 197 -17.12 -2.21 -0.52
N LYS A 198 -18.39 -1.85 -0.29
CA LYS A 198 -19.50 -2.81 -0.23
C LYS A 198 -19.67 -3.58 -1.55
N LEU A 199 -19.64 -2.89 -2.69
CA LEU A 199 -19.71 -3.51 -4.01
C LEU A 199 -18.52 -4.45 -4.23
N ILE A 200 -17.30 -4.04 -3.89
CA ILE A 200 -16.10 -4.87 -3.97
C ILE A 200 -16.27 -6.15 -3.13
N LYS A 201 -16.65 -6.02 -1.86
CA LYS A 201 -16.81 -7.18 -0.95
C LYS A 201 -17.89 -8.16 -1.39
N GLN A 202 -18.96 -7.67 -2.01
CA GLN A 202 -20.07 -8.51 -2.48
C GLN A 202 -19.74 -9.30 -3.75
N ASN A 203 -18.85 -8.76 -4.60
CA ASN A 203 -18.69 -9.25 -5.97
C ASN A 203 -17.28 -9.78 -6.31
N LEU A 204 -16.25 -9.39 -5.55
CA LEU A 204 -14.85 -9.77 -5.81
C LEU A 204 -14.38 -10.70 -4.67
N PRO A 205 -14.57 -12.03 -4.79
CA PRO A 205 -14.33 -12.96 -3.70
C PRO A 205 -12.84 -13.01 -3.33
N TYR A 206 -12.58 -13.23 -2.04
CA TYR A 206 -11.26 -13.28 -1.38
C TYR A 206 -10.48 -11.96 -1.31
N ALA A 207 -10.74 -11.02 -2.22
CA ALA A 207 -10.08 -9.73 -2.24
C ALA A 207 -10.31 -8.92 -0.95
N ARG A 208 -9.29 -8.15 -0.56
CA ARG A 208 -9.30 -7.27 0.61
C ARG A 208 -9.57 -5.82 0.19
N THR A 209 -9.93 -4.99 1.18
CA THR A 209 -10.14 -3.54 1.09
C THR A 209 -9.74 -2.94 2.42
#